data_AF-A0A935JIQ9-F1
#
_entry.id   AF-A0A935JIQ9-F1
#
_cell.length_a   1.000
_cell.length_b   1.000
_cell.length_c   1.000
_cell.angle_alpha   90.00
_cell.angle_beta   90.00
_cell.angle_gamma   90.00
#
_symmetry.space_group_name_H-M   'P 1'
#
loop_
_entity.id
_entity.type
_entity.pdbx_description
1 polymer ?
#
loop_
_entity_poly.entity_id
_entity_poly.type
_entity_poly.pdbx_seq_one_letter_code
_entity_poly.pdbx_strand_id
1 'polypeptide(L)'
;MLTQFNHRVFARESRCQITTHQGIGALGRIEPRSRVITVSHNAGIQSARVERLFINESDHVSAGDTLAILSDHDKKEAEVEAATARIKVLEAQRAAEQALHTYNKKEHLRHQSLQPDAAVSISQIEAKKWLTNNHWLISTG
;
A
#
# COMPACT_ATOMS: atom_id res chain seq x y z
N MET A 1 -8.22 21.47 -82.75
CA MET A 1 -8.79 21.13 -81.43
C MET A 1 -8.15 22.07 -80.40
N LEU A 2 -8.81 23.17 -80.04
CA LEU A 2 -8.28 24.18 -79.12
C LEU A 2 -9.27 24.34 -77.97
N THR A 3 -8.89 23.84 -76.80
CA THR A 3 -9.68 23.93 -75.56
C THR A 3 -9.33 25.24 -74.86
N GLN A 4 -10.22 26.23 -74.91
CA GLN A 4 -10.10 27.44 -74.11
C GLN A 4 -10.52 27.13 -72.66
N PHE A 5 -9.55 27.15 -71.74
CA PHE A 5 -9.80 27.07 -70.30
C PHE A 5 -10.12 28.47 -69.73
N ASN A 6 -11.42 28.75 -69.54
CA ASN A 6 -11.89 29.94 -68.85
C ASN A 6 -11.75 29.77 -67.32
N HIS A 7 -10.70 30.37 -66.75
CA HIS A 7 -10.54 30.49 -65.30
C HIS A 7 -11.20 31.80 -64.82
N ARG A 8 -12.50 31.73 -64.55
CA ARG A 8 -13.21 32.82 -63.87
C ARG A 8 -12.99 32.71 -62.36
N VAL A 9 -11.97 33.40 -61.86
CA VAL A 9 -11.84 33.69 -60.42
C VAL A 9 -12.91 34.72 -60.06
N PHE A 10 -13.99 34.27 -59.42
CA PHE A 10 -14.98 35.17 -58.83
C PHE A 10 -14.47 35.64 -57.46
N ALA A 11 -13.75 36.76 -57.43
CA ALA A 11 -13.58 37.52 -56.20
C ALA A 11 -14.94 38.19 -55.87
N ARG A 12 -15.67 37.64 -54.89
CA ARG A 12 -16.82 38.33 -54.30
C ARG A 12 -16.32 39.33 -53.28
N GLU A 13 -16.47 40.60 -53.59
CA GLU A 13 -16.22 41.69 -52.66
C GLU A 13 -17.42 41.82 -51.72
N SER A 14 -17.24 41.34 -50.49
CA SER A 14 -18.23 41.46 -49.42
C SER A 14 -18.29 42.92 -48.94
N ARG A 15 -19.26 43.69 -49.43
CA ARG A 15 -19.59 45.00 -48.85
C ARG A 15 -20.20 44.78 -47.46
N CYS A 16 -19.44 45.14 -46.43
CA CYS A 16 -19.91 45.19 -45.06
C CYS A 16 -20.88 46.37 -44.91
N GLN A 17 -22.16 46.11 -44.69
CA GLN A 17 -23.15 47.15 -44.38
C GLN A 17 -22.94 47.58 -42.93
N ILE A 18 -22.54 48.83 -42.71
CA ILE A 18 -22.35 49.39 -41.37
C ILE A 18 -23.74 49.72 -40.80
N THR A 19 -24.32 48.76 -40.09
CA THR A 19 -25.48 49.02 -39.24
C THR A 19 -25.00 49.76 -37.98
N THR A 20 -25.78 50.73 -37.49
CA THR A 20 -25.45 51.60 -36.35
C THR A 20 -25.28 50.87 -35.00
N HIS A 21 -25.43 49.54 -34.99
CA HIS A 21 -24.91 48.66 -33.95
C HIS A 21 -23.66 47.95 -34.49
N GLN A 22 -22.56 48.69 -34.60
CA GLN A 22 -21.31 48.18 -35.14
C GLN A 22 -20.66 47.23 -34.12
N GLY A 23 -20.91 45.93 -34.27
CA GLY A 23 -20.29 44.89 -33.47
C GLY A 23 -18.80 44.76 -33.78
N ILE A 24 -17.97 44.79 -32.73
CA ILE A 24 -16.53 44.55 -32.86
C ILE A 24 -16.33 43.02 -32.92
N GLY A 25 -15.81 42.53 -34.04
CA GLY A 25 -15.41 41.13 -34.18
C GLY A 25 -14.00 40.92 -33.61
N ALA A 26 -13.84 39.94 -32.72
CA ALA A 26 -12.55 39.48 -32.24
C ALA A 26 -12.47 37.95 -32.34
N LEU A 27 -11.32 37.44 -32.78
CA LEU A 27 -11.05 36.00 -32.77
C LEU A 27 -10.41 35.63 -31.43
N GLY A 28 -10.96 34.63 -30.75
CA GLY A 28 -10.46 34.15 -29.46
C GLY A 28 -10.50 32.62 -29.36
N ARG A 29 -9.75 32.08 -28.40
CA ARG A 29 -9.72 30.65 -28.06
C ARG A 29 -10.19 30.45 -26.63
N ILE A 30 -11.01 29.43 -26.39
CA ILE A 30 -11.45 29.04 -25.04
C ILE A 30 -10.39 28.10 -24.46
N GLU A 31 -9.96 28.41 -23.24
CA GLU A 31 -9.02 27.59 -22.48
C GLU A 31 -9.67 27.16 -21.15
N PRO A 32 -9.35 25.97 -20.63
CA PRO A 32 -9.78 25.57 -19.29
C PRO A 32 -9.35 26.59 -18.23
N ARG A 33 -10.25 26.88 -17.28
CA ARG A 33 -9.93 27.76 -16.14
C ARG A 33 -8.85 27.16 -15.23
N SER A 34 -8.72 25.84 -15.22
CA SER A 34 -7.81 25.06 -14.39
C SER A 34 -6.76 24.32 -15.24
N ARG A 35 -5.86 23.60 -14.56
CA ARG A 35 -4.86 22.73 -15.21
C ARG A 35 -5.51 21.48 -15.79
N VAL A 36 -5.05 21.08 -16.98
CA VAL A 36 -5.31 19.76 -17.55
C VAL A 36 -4.43 18.72 -16.87
N ILE A 37 -5.02 17.65 -16.35
CA ILE A 37 -4.31 16.55 -15.69
C ILE A 37 -4.43 15.31 -16.56
N THR A 38 -3.30 14.66 -16.82
CA THR A 38 -3.27 13.35 -17.47
C THR A 38 -3.24 12.28 -16.39
N VAL A 39 -4.25 11.41 -16.38
CA VAL A 39 -4.36 10.30 -15.43
C VAL A 39 -3.88 9.02 -16.12
N SER A 40 -2.99 8.29 -15.45
CA SER A 40 -2.47 7.02 -15.93
C SER A 40 -2.32 6.03 -14.78
N HIS A 41 -2.31 4.73 -15.08
CA HIS A 41 -1.96 3.73 -14.09
C HIS A 41 -0.45 3.70 -13.85
N ASN A 42 -0.03 3.47 -12.60
CA ASN A 42 1.35 3.11 -12.29
C ASN A 42 1.59 1.63 -12.65
N ALA A 43 1.53 1.33 -13.94
CA ALA A 43 1.96 0.06 -14.47
C ALA A 43 3.50 0.09 -14.51
N GLY A 44 4.16 -0.75 -13.70
CA GLY A 44 5.59 -1.00 -13.87
C GLY A 44 5.88 -1.72 -15.19
N ILE A 45 6.82 -2.67 -15.19
CA ILE A 45 7.17 -3.47 -16.39
C ILE A 45 5.98 -4.27 -16.94
N GLN A 46 4.97 -4.56 -16.10
CA GLN A 46 3.74 -5.22 -16.54
C GLN A 46 2.72 -4.16 -16.98
N SER A 47 2.64 -3.94 -18.30
CA SER A 47 1.64 -3.06 -18.90
C SER A 47 0.25 -3.68 -18.79
N ALA A 48 -0.59 -3.16 -17.91
CA ALA A 48 -2.00 -3.56 -17.80
C ALA A 48 -2.85 -2.86 -18.87
N ARG A 49 -3.74 -3.60 -19.53
CA ARG A 49 -4.68 -3.06 -20.54
C ARG A 49 -5.94 -2.57 -19.82
N VAL A 50 -6.55 -1.51 -20.35
CA VAL A 50 -7.91 -1.10 -19.93
C VAL A 50 -8.90 -2.17 -20.37
N GLU A 51 -9.58 -2.80 -19.42
CA GLU A 51 -10.61 -3.81 -19.68
C GLU A 51 -12.00 -3.17 -19.74
N ARG A 52 -12.30 -2.28 -18.79
CA ARG A 52 -13.55 -1.52 -18.74
C ARG A 52 -13.29 -0.05 -18.45
N LEU A 53 -14.00 0.82 -19.16
CA LEU A 53 -14.02 2.27 -18.97
C LEU A 53 -15.44 2.68 -18.57
N PHE A 54 -15.58 3.47 -17.51
CA PHE A 54 -16.89 3.86 -16.96
C PHE A 54 -17.30 5.29 -17.29
N ILE A 55 -16.42 6.05 -17.93
CA ILE A 55 -16.63 7.46 -18.24
C ILE A 55 -16.69 7.68 -19.75
N ASN A 56 -17.45 8.68 -20.14
CA ASN A 56 -17.49 9.22 -21.49
C ASN A 56 -16.89 10.62 -21.53
N GLU A 57 -16.71 11.14 -22.74
CA GLU A 57 -16.32 12.52 -22.96
C GLU A 57 -17.35 13.47 -22.33
N SER A 58 -16.86 14.50 -21.64
CA SER A 58 -17.67 15.52 -20.94
C SER A 58 -18.32 15.09 -19.62
N ASP A 59 -18.08 13.86 -19.15
CA ASP A 59 -18.56 13.45 -17.83
C ASP A 59 -17.85 14.21 -16.69
N HIS A 60 -18.62 14.62 -15.69
CA HIS A 60 -18.11 15.24 -14.48
C HIS A 60 -17.64 14.16 -13.49
N VAL A 61 -16.37 14.22 -13.08
CA VAL A 61 -15.77 13.27 -12.14
C VAL A 61 -15.23 13.98 -10.90
N SER A 62 -15.34 13.31 -9.76
CA SER A 62 -14.80 13.76 -8.46
C SER A 62 -13.55 12.98 -8.08
N ALA A 63 -12.79 13.51 -7.12
CA ALA A 63 -11.61 12.83 -6.62
C ALA A 63 -12.01 11.52 -5.90
N GLY A 64 -11.38 10.42 -6.30
CA GLY A 64 -11.66 9.08 -5.74
C GLY A 64 -12.62 8.23 -6.58
N ASP A 65 -13.21 8.80 -7.64
CA ASP A 65 -14.11 8.04 -8.51
C ASP A 65 -13.35 7.01 -9.35
N THR A 66 -13.97 5.84 -9.52
CA THR A 66 -13.43 4.76 -10.35
C THR A 66 -13.66 5.07 -11.83
N LEU A 67 -12.58 5.40 -12.55
CA LEU A 67 -12.65 5.74 -13.98
C LEU A 67 -12.64 4.49 -14.87
N ALA A 68 -11.84 3.48 -14.52
CA ALA A 68 -11.62 2.28 -15.31
C ALA A 68 -11.20 1.07 -14.45
N ILE A 69 -11.48 -0.13 -14.94
CA ILE A 69 -10.89 -1.40 -14.46
C ILE A 69 -9.87 -1.88 -15.49
N LEU A 70 -8.73 -2.34 -14.99
CA LEU A 70 -7.64 -2.90 -15.78
C LEU A 70 -7.65 -4.42 -15.72
N SER A 71 -7.07 -5.04 -16.74
CA SER A 71 -7.02 -6.51 -16.88
C SER A 71 -6.23 -7.24 -15.80
N ASP A 72 -5.43 -6.53 -14.99
CA ASP A 72 -4.64 -7.11 -13.90
C ASP A 72 -5.38 -7.11 -12.55
N HIS A 73 -6.61 -6.57 -12.51
CA HIS A 73 -7.44 -6.52 -11.32
C HIS A 73 -7.64 -7.91 -10.71
N ASP A 74 -8.14 -8.86 -11.49
CA ASP A 74 -8.46 -10.21 -11.00
C ASP A 74 -7.23 -10.97 -10.51
N LYS A 75 -6.07 -10.74 -11.16
CA LYS A 75 -4.80 -11.30 -10.72
C LYS A 75 -4.39 -10.74 -9.36
N LYS A 76 -4.48 -9.41 -9.18
CA LYS A 76 -4.18 -8.76 -7.91
C LYS A 76 -5.14 -9.19 -6.80
N GLU A 77 -6.42 -9.37 -7.13
CA GLU A 77 -7.42 -9.89 -6.20
C GLU A 77 -7.08 -11.31 -5.73
N ALA A 78 -6.73 -12.19 -6.66
CA ALA A 78 -6.26 -13.54 -6.34
C ALA A 78 -4.98 -13.55 -5.49
N GLU A 79 -4.03 -12.65 -5.77
CA GLU A 79 -2.81 -12.50 -4.97
C GLU A 79 -3.13 -12.07 -3.52
N VAL A 80 -4.07 -11.15 -3.34
CA VAL A 80 -4.55 -10.70 -2.02
C VAL A 80 -5.26 -11.84 -1.29
N GLU A 81 -6.11 -12.61 -1.97
CA GLU A 81 -6.78 -13.76 -1.38
C GLU A 81 -5.77 -14.82 -0.92
N ALA A 82 -4.81 -15.16 -1.77
CA ALA A 82 -3.75 -16.12 -1.45
C ALA A 82 -2.90 -15.67 -0.25
N ALA A 83 -2.54 -14.38 -0.20
CA ALA A 83 -1.81 -13.80 0.92
C ALA A 83 -2.64 -13.86 2.22
N THR A 84 -3.93 -13.54 2.14
CA THR A 84 -4.85 -13.59 3.29
C THR A 84 -5.01 -15.01 3.82
N ALA A 85 -5.15 -16.00 2.93
CA ALA A 85 -5.19 -17.40 3.32
C ALA A 85 -3.89 -17.84 4.02
N ARG A 86 -2.74 -17.40 3.50
CA ARG A 86 -1.43 -17.69 4.11
C ARG A 86 -1.30 -17.09 5.51
N ILE A 87 -1.78 -15.87 5.73
CA ILE A 87 -1.80 -15.25 7.06
C ILE A 87 -2.58 -16.10 8.05
N LYS A 88 -3.80 -16.56 7.68
CA LYS A 88 -4.62 -17.41 8.55
C LYS A 88 -3.92 -18.72 8.95
N VAL A 89 -3.23 -19.36 8.00
CA VAL A 89 -2.45 -20.58 8.29
C VAL A 89 -1.33 -20.29 9.28
N LEU A 90 -0.58 -19.20 9.08
CA LEU A 90 0.52 -18.82 9.98
C LEU A 90 0.02 -18.42 11.37
N GLU A 91 -1.13 -17.78 11.47
CA GLU A 91 -1.76 -17.46 12.75
C GLU A 91 -2.15 -18.73 13.53
N ALA A 92 -2.75 -19.70 12.84
CA ALA A 92 -3.08 -20.99 13.45
C ALA A 92 -1.82 -21.76 13.89
N GLN A 93 -0.78 -21.78 13.07
CA GLN A 93 0.50 -22.40 13.41
C GLN A 93 1.13 -21.71 14.63
N ARG A 94 1.18 -20.38 14.64
CA ARG A 94 1.69 -19.60 15.76
C ARG A 94 0.93 -19.91 17.05
N ALA A 95 -0.39 -20.01 17.00
CA ALA A 95 -1.21 -20.33 18.18
C ALA A 95 -0.88 -21.74 18.71
N ALA A 96 -0.73 -22.73 17.84
CA ALA A 96 -0.33 -24.09 18.20
C ALA A 96 1.07 -24.13 18.84
N GLU A 97 2.04 -23.44 18.24
CA GLU A 97 3.41 -23.34 18.77
C GLU A 97 3.45 -22.63 20.14
N GLN A 98 2.65 -21.58 20.32
CA GLN A 98 2.53 -20.89 21.60
C GLN A 98 1.95 -21.81 22.67
N ALA A 99 0.90 -22.56 22.36
CA ALA A 99 0.33 -23.54 23.28
C ALA A 99 1.37 -24.60 23.67
N LEU A 100 2.09 -25.16 22.68
CA LEU A 100 3.14 -26.14 22.90
C LEU A 100 4.29 -25.56 23.76
N HIS A 101 4.73 -24.35 23.47
CA HIS A 101 5.77 -23.67 24.26
C HIS A 101 5.35 -23.47 25.72
N THR A 102 4.09 -23.07 25.97
CA THR A 102 3.58 -22.92 27.34
C THR A 102 3.54 -24.25 28.09
N TYR A 103 3.19 -25.35 27.42
CA TYR A 103 3.22 -26.69 27.98
C TYR A 103 4.65 -27.11 28.34
N ASN A 104 5.59 -26.99 27.39
CA ASN A 104 6.99 -27.35 27.58
C ASN A 104 7.63 -26.56 28.73
N LYS A 105 7.35 -25.26 28.84
CA LYS A 105 7.84 -24.42 29.95
C LYS A 105 7.33 -24.91 31.31
N LYS A 106 6.04 -25.28 31.40
CA LYS A 106 5.46 -25.81 32.65
C LYS A 106 6.09 -27.14 33.05
N GLU A 107 6.27 -28.05 32.10
CA GLU A 107 6.93 -29.33 32.37
C GLU A 107 8.39 -29.14 32.80
N HIS A 108 9.14 -28.26 32.15
CA HIS A 108 10.52 -27.96 32.55
C HIS A 108 10.61 -27.47 34.00
N LEU A 109 9.73 -26.53 34.39
CA LEU A 109 9.67 -26.03 35.76
C LEU A 109 9.29 -27.13 36.76
N ARG A 110 8.35 -28.01 36.39
CA ARG A 110 7.96 -29.16 37.22
C ARG A 110 9.16 -30.07 37.48
N HIS A 111 9.94 -30.40 36.44
CA HIS A 111 11.16 -31.18 36.58
C HIS A 111 12.22 -30.47 37.42
N GLN A 112 12.39 -29.16 37.25
CA GLN A 112 13.33 -28.37 38.04
C GLN A 112 12.97 -28.37 39.53
N SER A 113 11.68 -28.27 39.90
CA SER A 113 11.26 -28.37 41.30
C SER A 113 11.45 -29.75 41.94
N LEU A 114 11.52 -30.80 41.11
CA LEU A 114 11.78 -32.17 41.56
C LEU A 114 13.27 -32.46 41.66
N GLN A 115 14.14 -31.64 41.06
CA GLN A 115 15.57 -31.66 41.36
C GLN A 115 15.71 -31.19 42.81
N PRO A 116 16.12 -32.06 43.74
CA PRO A 116 16.25 -31.64 45.12
C PRO A 116 17.36 -30.60 45.22
N ASP A 117 17.09 -29.48 45.90
CA ASP A 117 18.11 -28.58 46.47
C ASP A 117 19.18 -29.34 47.30
N ALA A 118 18.93 -30.61 47.61
CA ALA A 118 19.76 -31.49 48.40
C ALA A 118 20.94 -32.16 47.64
N ALA A 119 21.24 -31.77 46.39
CA ALA A 119 22.54 -32.12 45.80
C ALA A 119 23.69 -31.25 46.32
N VAL A 120 23.39 -30.22 47.14
CA VAL A 120 24.41 -29.68 48.04
C VAL A 120 24.60 -30.73 49.12
N SER A 121 25.68 -31.49 49.01
CA SER A 121 26.08 -32.46 50.03
C SER A 121 25.98 -31.79 51.40
N ILE A 122 25.45 -32.50 52.39
CA ILE A 122 25.30 -31.99 53.76
C ILE A 122 26.63 -31.37 54.26
N SER A 123 27.76 -31.89 53.76
CA SER A 123 29.11 -31.35 53.97
C SER A 123 29.33 -29.91 53.48
N GLN A 124 28.72 -29.49 52.37
CA GLN A 124 28.83 -28.14 51.82
C GLN A 124 27.86 -27.15 52.48
N ILE A 125 26.66 -27.61 52.89
CA ILE A 125 25.70 -26.80 53.67
C ILE A 125 26.26 -26.51 55.06
N GLU A 126 26.84 -27.52 55.70
CA GLU A 126 27.56 -27.39 56.97
C GLU A 126 28.80 -26.52 56.82
N ALA A 127 29.46 -26.57 55.64
CA ALA A 127 30.65 -25.76 55.41
C ALA A 127 30.37 -24.25 55.34
N LYS A 128 29.29 -23.89 54.66
CA LYS A 128 28.87 -22.49 54.58
C LYS A 128 28.42 -21.96 55.94
N LYS A 129 27.88 -22.81 56.81
CA LYS A 129 27.39 -22.44 58.14
C LYS A 129 28.52 -22.04 59.11
N TRP A 130 29.71 -22.62 59.00
CA TRP A 130 30.89 -22.17 59.79
C TRP A 130 31.52 -20.88 59.25
N LEU A 131 31.40 -20.60 57.95
CA LEU A 131 31.89 -19.36 57.34
C LEU A 131 31.09 -18.13 57.79
N THR A 132 29.77 -18.24 57.88
CA THR A 132 28.92 -17.10 58.26
C THR A 132 28.91 -16.80 59.75
N ASN A 133 29.18 -17.78 60.61
CA ASN A 133 29.16 -17.61 62.08
C ASN A 133 30.45 -16.97 62.66
N ASN A 134 31.53 -16.88 61.88
CA ASN A 134 32.81 -16.31 62.34
C ASN A 134 32.99 -14.83 61.96
N HIS A 135 31.98 -14.17 61.37
CA HIS A 135 32.11 -12.77 60.92
C HIS A 135 31.99 -11.73 62.05
N TRP A 136 31.63 -12.10 63.28
CA TRP A 136 31.44 -11.18 64.42
C TRP A 136 32.57 -11.16 65.45
N LEU A 137 33.71 -11.83 65.21
CA LEU A 137 34.78 -11.96 66.22
C LEU A 137 36.06 -11.14 65.95
N ILE A 138 36.06 -10.25 64.96
CA ILE A 138 37.19 -9.32 64.72
C ILE A 138 36.73 -7.87 64.90
N SER A 139 36.50 -7.50 66.16
CA SER A 139 36.37 -6.11 66.59
C SER A 139 36.90 -5.95 68.02
N THR A 140 38.20 -6.14 68.21
CA THR A 140 38.93 -5.46 69.30
C THR A 140 40.41 -5.36 68.92
N GLY A 141 40.88 -4.13 68.75
CA GLY A 141 42.25 -3.74 68.42
C GLY A 141 42.29 -2.23 68.28
#